data_AF-K5WLD2-F1
#
_entry.id   AF-K5WLD2-F1
#
_cell.length_a   1.000
_cell.length_b   1.000
_cell.length_c   1.000
_cell.angle_alpha   90.00
_cell.angle_beta   90.00
_cell.angle_gamma   90.00
#
_symmetry.space_group_name_H-M   'P 1'
#
loop_
_entity.id
_entity.type
_entity.pdbx_description
1 polymer ?
#
loop_
_entity_poly.entity_id
_entity_poly.type
_entity_poly.pdbx_seq_one_letter_code
_entity_poly.pdbx_strand_id
1 'polypeptide(L)'
;MLFTPFPRGYSVVVFIYAFIFFISASSALTNVTVDDQGADPTTTYGISYTSGWSIGQTCTGCSAQPDPAQAHGGTWHDTTYDPSIEGRNTPQNATFDFTGSAVYVYGILSHSTTAPVSGADITFFIDGVKRGSFSFTPNGPQNTYTYNQLLFTIDGLEEASHAFVLQNGQIDGPISLVLLDYLIYTK
;
A
#
# COMPACT_ATOMS: atom_id res chain seq x y z
N MET A 1 -31.99 51.74 -75.92
CA MET A 1 -31.22 50.74 -75.15
C MET A 1 -30.97 51.32 -73.77
N LEU A 2 -31.72 50.85 -72.77
CA LEU A 2 -31.60 51.26 -71.37
C LEU A 2 -30.67 50.26 -70.66
N PHE A 3 -29.57 50.75 -70.08
CA PHE A 3 -28.72 49.97 -69.19
C PHE A 3 -29.26 50.09 -67.76
N THR A 4 -29.61 48.97 -67.14
CA THR A 4 -29.85 48.87 -65.69
C THR A 4 -28.59 48.34 -64.99
N PRO A 5 -28.15 48.91 -63.85
CA PRO A 5 -27.05 48.35 -63.08
C PRO A 5 -27.57 47.25 -62.13
N PHE A 6 -26.83 46.14 -62.04
CA PHE A 6 -27.04 45.08 -61.04
C PHE A 6 -26.66 45.56 -59.63
N PRO A 7 -27.38 45.15 -58.56
CA PRO A 7 -26.98 45.47 -57.19
C PRO A 7 -25.87 44.53 -56.72
N ARG A 8 -24.88 45.10 -56.03
CA ARG A 8 -23.78 44.39 -55.36
C ARG A 8 -24.34 43.53 -54.22
N GLY A 9 -24.18 42.22 -54.30
CA GLY A 9 -24.41 41.30 -53.19
C GLY A 9 -23.31 41.45 -52.14
N TYR A 10 -23.67 41.79 -50.91
CA TYR A 10 -22.77 41.76 -49.77
C TYR A 10 -22.74 40.33 -49.21
N SER A 11 -21.60 39.66 -49.32
CA SER A 11 -21.38 38.35 -48.69
C SER A 11 -21.00 38.56 -47.24
N VAL A 12 -21.90 38.24 -46.31
CA VAL A 12 -21.65 38.30 -44.87
C VAL A 12 -20.99 36.98 -44.47
N VAL A 13 -19.67 37.00 -44.26
CA VAL A 13 -18.94 35.86 -43.69
C VAL A 13 -19.17 35.86 -42.19
N VAL A 14 -20.01 34.94 -41.70
CA VAL A 14 -20.25 34.73 -40.27
C VAL A 14 -19.17 33.79 -39.73
N PHE A 15 -18.20 34.33 -38.98
CA PHE A 15 -17.26 33.52 -38.20
C PHE A 15 -17.94 33.03 -36.92
N ILE A 16 -18.34 31.76 -36.89
CA ILE A 16 -18.84 31.10 -35.68
C ILE A 16 -17.61 30.72 -34.83
N TYR A 17 -17.32 31.51 -33.79
CA TYR A 17 -16.34 31.14 -32.78
C TYR A 17 -16.96 30.08 -31.85
N ALA A 18 -16.56 28.82 -32.02
CA ALA A 18 -16.88 27.76 -31.06
C ALA A 18 -16.05 27.95 -29.79
N PHE A 19 -16.68 28.44 -28.73
CA PHE A 19 -16.09 28.46 -27.38
C PHE A 19 -16.08 27.02 -26.85
N ILE A 20 -14.95 26.33 -26.99
CA ILE A 20 -14.71 25.04 -26.32
C ILE A 20 -14.48 25.36 -24.84
N PHE A 21 -15.50 25.15 -24.02
CA PHE A 21 -15.33 25.12 -22.57
C PHE A 21 -14.49 23.89 -22.22
N PHE A 22 -13.21 24.09 -21.94
CA PHE A 22 -12.40 23.09 -21.26
C PHE A 22 -12.93 22.96 -19.84
N ILE A 23 -13.77 21.95 -19.62
CA ILE A 23 -14.19 21.56 -18.28
C ILE A 23 -12.96 20.90 -17.66
N SER A 24 -12.23 21.63 -16.81
CA SER A 24 -11.16 21.04 -16.01
C SER A 24 -11.79 20.10 -15.00
N ALA A 25 -11.74 18.79 -15.27
CA ALA A 25 -12.04 17.78 -14.28
C ALA A 25 -10.86 17.74 -13.28
N SER A 26 -11.07 18.31 -12.08
CA SER A 26 -10.14 18.12 -10.97
C SER A 26 -10.47 16.76 -10.34
N SER A 27 -9.58 15.78 -10.50
CA SER A 27 -9.67 14.57 -9.66
C SER A 27 -9.32 14.98 -8.23
N ALA A 28 -10.23 14.72 -7.29
CA ALA A 28 -9.92 14.89 -5.87
C ALA A 28 -9.22 13.61 -5.41
N LEU A 29 -8.03 13.76 -4.81
CA LEU A 29 -7.33 12.63 -4.22
C LEU A 29 -8.16 12.02 -3.08
N THR A 30 -8.30 10.71 -3.11
CA THR A 30 -9.08 9.89 -2.18
C THR A 30 -8.18 8.81 -1.59
N ASN A 31 -8.37 8.54 -0.30
CA ASN A 31 -7.66 7.47 0.38
C ASN A 31 -8.51 6.20 0.34
N VAL A 32 -7.91 5.10 -0.08
CA VAL A 32 -8.50 3.76 -0.10
C VAL A 32 -7.76 2.89 0.89
N THR A 33 -8.47 2.34 1.87
CA THR A 33 -7.92 1.40 2.85
C THR A 33 -8.14 -0.02 2.36
N VAL A 34 -7.07 -0.83 2.43
CA VAL A 34 -7.08 -2.26 2.12
C VAL A 34 -6.61 -2.98 3.37
N ASP A 35 -7.52 -3.75 3.95
CA ASP A 35 -7.28 -4.61 5.09
C ASP A 35 -6.27 -5.73 4.72
N ASP A 36 -5.46 -6.18 5.67
CA ASP A 36 -4.53 -7.30 5.45
C ASP A 36 -5.25 -8.57 4.98
N GLN A 37 -6.50 -8.73 5.40
CA GLN A 37 -7.36 -9.84 5.09
C GLN A 37 -8.65 -9.38 4.40
N GLY A 38 -8.54 -9.13 3.10
CA GLY A 38 -9.71 -8.84 2.29
C GLY A 38 -9.36 -8.44 0.88
N ALA A 39 -10.39 -7.99 0.18
CA ALA A 39 -10.23 -7.40 -1.14
C ALA A 39 -10.17 -5.88 -1.03
N ASP A 40 -9.34 -5.25 -1.87
CA ASP A 40 -9.45 -3.83 -2.18
C ASP A 40 -10.90 -3.54 -2.62
N PRO A 41 -11.57 -2.58 -1.95
CA PRO A 41 -12.95 -2.23 -2.26
C PRO A 41 -13.16 -1.73 -3.70
N THR A 42 -12.09 -1.46 -4.44
CA THR A 42 -12.13 -0.89 -5.80
C THR A 42 -11.74 -1.87 -6.90
N THR A 43 -10.95 -2.91 -6.60
CA THR A 43 -10.43 -3.85 -7.62
C THR A 43 -10.74 -5.31 -7.34
N THR A 44 -11.37 -5.64 -6.21
CA THR A 44 -11.68 -7.02 -5.76
C THR A 44 -10.46 -7.90 -5.43
N TYR A 45 -9.23 -7.39 -5.58
CA TYR A 45 -7.99 -8.09 -5.24
C TYR A 45 -7.45 -7.66 -3.87
N GLY A 46 -6.90 -8.60 -3.10
CA GLY A 46 -6.29 -8.35 -1.81
C GLY A 46 -4.77 -8.29 -1.86
N ILE A 47 -4.16 -8.16 -0.67
CA ILE A 47 -2.73 -8.37 -0.50
C ILE A 47 -2.41 -9.84 -0.76
N SER A 48 -1.37 -10.10 -1.56
CA SER A 48 -0.88 -11.44 -1.85
C SER A 48 0.36 -11.75 -1.02
N TYR A 49 0.40 -12.94 -0.44
CA TYR A 49 1.46 -13.36 0.47
C TYR A 49 2.24 -14.55 -0.09
N THR A 50 3.56 -14.57 0.09
CA THR A 50 4.37 -15.75 -0.21
C THR A 50 4.12 -16.87 0.80
N SER A 51 4.68 -18.06 0.56
CA SER A 51 4.70 -19.12 1.58
C SER A 51 5.38 -18.64 2.87
N GLY A 52 4.85 -19.04 4.03
CA GLY A 52 5.43 -18.72 5.34
C GLY A 52 4.74 -17.58 6.08
N TRP A 53 3.68 -16.99 5.53
CA TRP A 53 2.75 -16.13 6.24
C TRP A 53 1.61 -16.95 6.85
N SER A 54 1.11 -16.52 8.01
CA SER A 54 -0.08 -17.09 8.64
C SER A 54 -1.15 -16.02 8.83
N ILE A 55 -2.40 -16.48 8.85
CA ILE A 55 -3.53 -15.68 9.29
C ILE A 55 -3.47 -15.59 10.81
N GLY A 56 -2.94 -14.49 11.33
CA GLY A 56 -2.40 -14.39 12.68
C GLY A 56 -3.46 -14.60 13.76
N GLN A 57 -4.65 -14.04 13.59
CA GLN A 57 -5.76 -14.15 14.54
C GLN A 57 -6.33 -15.57 14.68
N THR A 58 -5.99 -16.49 13.77
CA THR A 58 -6.37 -17.91 13.86
C THR A 58 -5.17 -18.83 14.06
N CYS A 59 -3.97 -18.28 14.14
CA CYS A 59 -2.74 -19.05 14.24
C CYS A 59 -2.47 -19.48 15.69
N THR A 60 -2.77 -20.74 16.02
CA THR A 60 -2.51 -21.30 17.35
C THR A 60 -1.03 -21.55 17.64
N GLY A 61 -0.19 -21.62 16.60
CA GLY A 61 1.26 -21.80 16.71
C GLY A 61 2.06 -20.49 16.79
N CYS A 62 1.41 -19.35 16.55
CA CYS A 62 2.04 -18.05 16.53
C CYS A 62 2.11 -17.49 17.95
N SER A 63 3.29 -17.02 18.37
CA SER A 63 3.46 -16.52 19.74
C SER A 63 3.04 -15.07 19.90
N ALA A 64 3.06 -14.29 18.82
CA ALA A 64 2.50 -12.94 18.84
C ALA A 64 0.99 -13.03 18.71
N GLN A 65 0.28 -12.59 19.75
CA GLN A 65 -1.18 -12.65 19.86
C GLN A 65 -1.69 -11.27 20.30
N PRO A 66 -1.62 -10.25 19.41
CA PRO A 66 -2.25 -8.97 19.68
C PRO A 66 -3.77 -9.12 19.88
N ASP A 67 -4.39 -8.12 20.50
CA ASP A 67 -5.82 -8.04 20.72
C ASP A 67 -6.54 -7.69 19.39
N PRO A 68 -7.36 -8.60 18.84
CA PRO A 68 -8.08 -8.34 17.60
C PRO A 68 -8.98 -7.09 17.66
N ALA A 69 -9.47 -6.70 18.85
CA ALA A 69 -10.32 -5.50 18.97
C ALA A 69 -9.57 -4.18 18.67
N GLN A 70 -8.23 -4.22 18.60
CA GLN A 70 -7.38 -3.06 18.33
C GLN A 70 -6.74 -3.07 16.94
N ALA A 71 -6.81 -4.20 16.22
CA ALA A 71 -6.37 -4.32 14.84
C ALA A 71 -7.45 -3.77 13.88
N HIS A 72 -7.04 -3.29 12.71
CA HIS A 72 -7.98 -2.99 11.64
C HIS A 72 -8.64 -4.30 11.18
N GLY A 73 -9.95 -4.25 10.91
CA GLY A 73 -10.72 -5.44 10.52
C GLY A 73 -10.80 -6.57 11.57
N GLY A 74 -10.08 -6.46 12.69
CA GLY A 74 -9.87 -7.55 13.64
C GLY A 74 -8.91 -8.63 13.12
N THR A 75 -8.05 -8.30 12.16
CA THR A 75 -7.19 -9.26 11.45
C THR A 75 -5.75 -8.76 11.37
N TRP A 76 -4.83 -9.69 11.16
CA TRP A 76 -3.45 -9.39 10.78
C TRP A 76 -2.83 -10.63 10.13
N HIS A 77 -1.89 -10.41 9.22
CA HIS A 77 -1.05 -11.48 8.67
C HIS A 77 0.32 -11.43 9.34
N ASP A 78 0.78 -12.58 9.83
CA ASP A 78 2.04 -12.68 10.55
C ASP A 78 3.07 -13.52 9.80
N THR A 79 4.34 -13.15 9.93
CA THR A 79 5.45 -14.00 9.52
C THR A 79 6.70 -13.67 10.32
N THR A 80 7.61 -14.64 10.44
CA THR A 80 8.92 -14.41 11.06
C THR A 80 10.00 -14.97 10.17
N TYR A 81 10.93 -14.09 9.80
CA TYR A 81 12.22 -14.42 9.26
C TYR A 81 13.14 -14.80 10.43
N ASP A 82 13.76 -15.97 10.35
CA ASP A 82 14.75 -16.42 11.32
C ASP A 82 15.88 -17.16 10.56
N PRO A 83 17.09 -16.60 10.50
CA PRO A 83 18.20 -17.21 9.76
C PRO A 83 18.63 -18.57 10.35
N SER A 84 18.27 -18.86 11.60
CA SER A 84 18.64 -20.10 12.29
C SER A 84 17.66 -21.26 12.07
N ILE A 85 16.50 -21.01 11.43
CA ILE A 85 15.45 -22.00 11.23
C ILE A 85 15.25 -22.25 9.73
N GLU A 86 15.50 -23.49 9.29
CA GLU A 86 15.23 -23.91 7.91
C GLU A 86 13.75 -23.71 7.55
N GLY A 87 13.49 -23.10 6.40
CA GLY A 87 12.13 -22.72 5.96
C GLY A 87 11.66 -21.35 6.46
N ARG A 88 12.40 -20.72 7.38
CA ARG A 88 12.20 -19.31 7.80
C ARG A 88 13.41 -18.42 7.52
N ASN A 89 14.48 -19.00 6.97
CA ASN A 89 15.74 -18.34 6.67
C ASN A 89 15.79 -17.68 5.27
N THR A 90 14.67 -17.65 4.56
CA THR A 90 14.50 -16.91 3.30
C THR A 90 13.51 -15.76 3.51
N PRO A 91 13.71 -14.58 2.90
CA PRO A 91 12.76 -13.48 3.05
C PRO A 91 11.35 -13.84 2.58
N GLN A 92 10.33 -13.36 3.29
CA GLN A 92 8.92 -13.54 2.95
C GLN A 92 8.31 -12.21 2.50
N ASN A 93 7.47 -12.23 1.46
CA ASN A 93 6.93 -11.02 0.86
C ASN A 93 5.41 -10.92 0.99
N ALA A 94 4.93 -9.70 1.14
CA ALA A 94 3.54 -9.30 0.91
C ALA A 94 3.52 -8.30 -0.25
N THR A 95 2.65 -8.51 -1.24
CA THR A 95 2.60 -7.72 -2.47
C THR A 95 1.20 -7.18 -2.72
N PHE A 96 1.12 -5.95 -3.21
CA PHE A 96 -0.14 -5.30 -3.55
C PHE A 96 0.05 -4.37 -4.74
N ASP A 97 -0.86 -4.46 -5.71
CA ASP A 97 -0.86 -3.56 -6.87
C ASP A 97 -1.91 -2.47 -6.65
N PHE A 98 -1.52 -1.21 -6.84
CA PHE A 98 -2.43 -0.07 -6.70
C PHE A 98 -2.27 0.89 -7.88
N THR A 99 -3.35 1.60 -8.23
CA THR A 99 -3.27 2.76 -9.12
C THR A 99 -3.50 4.00 -8.29
N GLY A 100 -2.48 4.84 -8.16
CA GLY A 100 -2.49 5.96 -7.24
C GLY A 100 -1.13 6.66 -7.14
N SER A 101 -1.07 7.69 -6.31
CA SER A 101 0.10 8.58 -6.14
C SER A 101 0.77 8.48 -4.76
N ALA A 102 0.23 7.67 -3.84
CA ALA A 102 0.84 7.41 -2.54
C ALA A 102 0.43 6.06 -1.96
N VAL A 103 1.26 5.50 -1.07
CA VAL A 103 0.93 4.32 -0.25
C VAL A 103 1.51 4.46 1.16
N TYR A 104 0.73 4.03 2.15
CA TYR A 104 1.01 4.04 3.58
C TYR A 104 0.74 2.62 4.12
N VAL A 105 1.70 2.06 4.84
CA VAL A 105 1.64 0.67 5.31
C VAL A 105 1.64 0.65 6.82
N TYR A 106 0.64 0.00 7.40
CA TYR A 106 0.43 -0.08 8.83
C TYR A 106 0.55 -1.51 9.33
N GLY A 107 1.13 -1.65 10.52
CA GLY A 107 1.22 -2.93 11.19
C GLY A 107 1.17 -2.80 12.70
N ILE A 108 1.42 -3.92 13.36
CA ILE A 108 1.44 -4.04 14.82
C ILE A 108 2.86 -4.40 15.25
N LEU A 109 3.44 -3.63 16.18
CA LEU A 109 4.72 -3.97 16.78
C LEU A 109 4.50 -4.77 18.05
N SER A 110 5.14 -5.92 18.16
CA SER A 110 5.27 -6.65 19.42
C SER A 110 6.53 -6.17 20.14
N HIS A 111 6.41 -5.77 21.41
CA HIS A 111 7.55 -5.31 22.20
C HIS A 111 8.28 -6.46 22.92
N SER A 112 7.94 -7.72 22.65
CA SER A 112 8.53 -8.87 23.34
C SER A 112 10.04 -8.97 23.09
N THR A 113 10.81 -8.79 24.16
CA THR A 113 12.27 -9.01 24.21
C THR A 113 12.64 -10.48 24.42
N THR A 114 11.67 -11.32 24.79
CA THR A 114 11.85 -12.76 25.04
C THR A 114 11.23 -13.60 23.93
N ALA A 115 11.68 -14.84 23.80
CA ALA A 115 11.33 -15.74 22.71
C ALA A 115 9.80 -15.83 22.42
N PRO A 116 9.37 -15.60 21.17
CA PRO A 116 10.18 -15.14 20.04
C PRO A 116 10.50 -13.65 20.15
N VAL A 117 11.77 -13.31 19.89
CA VAL A 117 12.22 -11.91 19.81
C VAL A 117 11.46 -11.22 18.69
N SER A 118 10.79 -10.12 19.01
CA SER A 118 9.88 -9.40 18.12
C SER A 118 10.55 -8.25 17.38
N GLY A 119 11.83 -8.42 16.99
CA GLY A 119 12.54 -7.45 16.16
C GLY A 119 11.87 -7.29 14.80
N ALA A 120 12.09 -6.18 14.12
CA ALA A 120 11.71 -6.02 12.72
C ALA A 120 12.90 -5.52 11.89
N ASP A 121 13.04 -6.06 10.69
CA ASP A 121 13.96 -5.68 9.63
C ASP A 121 13.24 -5.88 8.29
N ILE A 122 12.56 -4.82 7.86
CA ILE A 122 11.62 -4.85 6.73
C ILE A 122 12.15 -3.94 5.63
N THR A 123 12.11 -4.38 4.39
CA THR A 123 12.44 -3.56 3.22
C THR A 123 11.22 -3.37 2.33
N PHE A 124 11.04 -2.15 1.81
CA PHE A 124 9.90 -1.80 0.97
C PHE A 124 10.35 -1.43 -0.44
N PHE A 125 9.60 -1.92 -1.43
CA PHE A 125 9.85 -1.68 -2.84
C PHE A 125 8.60 -1.11 -3.51
N ILE A 126 8.84 -0.21 -4.46
CA ILE A 126 7.83 0.26 -5.43
C ILE A 126 8.44 0.02 -6.81
N ASP A 127 7.70 -0.69 -7.66
CA ASP A 127 8.10 -1.03 -9.04
C ASP A 127 9.47 -1.72 -9.11
N GLY A 128 9.72 -2.63 -8.16
CA GLY A 128 10.96 -3.39 -8.06
C GLY A 128 12.16 -2.60 -7.51
N VAL A 129 12.01 -1.32 -7.17
CA VAL A 129 13.08 -0.49 -6.63
C VAL A 129 12.88 -0.27 -5.14
N LYS A 130 13.94 -0.46 -4.34
CA LYS A 130 13.93 -0.18 -2.91
C LYS A 130 13.59 1.29 -2.66
N ARG A 131 12.55 1.55 -1.87
CA ARG A 131 12.10 2.90 -1.48
C ARG A 131 12.26 3.19 -0.01
N GLY A 132 12.40 2.17 0.82
CA GLY A 132 12.58 2.36 2.25
C GLY A 132 12.93 1.08 2.98
N SER A 133 13.14 1.23 4.28
CA SER A 133 13.29 0.14 5.22
C SER A 133 12.77 0.57 6.58
N PHE A 134 12.29 -0.40 7.36
CA PHE A 134 11.85 -0.21 8.73
C PHE A 134 12.58 -1.20 9.61
N SER A 135 13.19 -0.69 10.68
CA SER A 135 13.81 -1.53 11.70
C SER A 135 13.26 -1.20 13.08
N PHE A 136 13.11 -2.23 13.90
CA PHE A 136 12.58 -2.09 15.25
C PHE A 136 13.27 -3.05 16.21
N THR A 137 13.66 -2.52 17.36
CA THR A 137 14.20 -3.31 18.47
C THR A 137 13.18 -3.32 19.61
N PRO A 138 12.66 -4.50 20.00
CA PRO A 138 11.71 -4.61 21.09
C PRO A 138 12.34 -4.17 22.41
N ASN A 139 11.56 -3.52 23.27
CA ASN A 139 12.02 -2.93 24.52
C ASN A 139 11.09 -3.20 25.72
N GLY A 140 10.14 -4.14 25.58
CA GLY A 140 9.11 -4.40 26.56
C GLY A 140 9.00 -5.87 26.96
N PRO A 141 8.06 -6.15 27.89
CA PRO A 141 7.70 -7.52 28.23
C PRO A 141 6.91 -8.17 27.08
N GLN A 142 6.72 -9.49 27.19
CA GLN A 142 5.83 -10.23 26.31
C GLN A 142 4.40 -9.65 26.37
N ASN A 143 3.63 -9.82 25.29
CA ASN A 143 2.23 -9.40 25.15
C ASN A 143 1.99 -7.88 25.23
N THR A 144 3.01 -7.07 24.98
CA THR A 144 2.86 -5.62 24.83
C THR A 144 2.94 -5.27 23.34
N TYR A 145 1.95 -4.51 22.85
CA TYR A 145 1.79 -4.22 21.42
C TYR A 145 1.57 -2.73 21.17
N THR A 146 2.11 -2.24 20.05
CA THR A 146 1.75 -0.93 19.47
C THR A 146 1.00 -1.16 18.17
N TYR A 147 -0.25 -0.70 18.11
CA TYR A 147 -1.15 -0.84 16.96
C TYR A 147 -1.09 0.41 16.07
N ASN A 148 -1.59 0.30 14.84
CA ASN A 148 -1.61 1.40 13.87
C ASN A 148 -0.22 2.02 13.66
N GLN A 149 0.83 1.21 13.76
CA GLN A 149 2.20 1.67 13.55
C GLN A 149 2.41 1.89 12.06
N LEU A 150 2.72 3.12 11.67
CA LEU A 150 3.21 3.41 10.32
C LEU A 150 4.58 2.76 10.13
N LEU A 151 4.66 1.76 9.26
CA LEU A 151 5.89 1.04 8.92
C LEU A 151 6.58 1.68 7.72
N PHE A 152 5.79 2.13 6.74
CA PHE A 152 6.29 2.72 5.51
C PHE A 152 5.30 3.72 4.94
N THR A 153 5.83 4.76 4.29
CA THR A 153 5.05 5.69 3.49
C THR A 153 5.87 6.17 2.32
N ILE A 154 5.20 6.41 1.20
CA ILE A 154 5.74 7.16 0.06
C ILE A 154 4.58 7.91 -0.61
N ASP A 155 4.81 9.18 -0.91
CA ASP A 155 3.88 10.05 -1.62
C ASP A 155 4.57 10.68 -2.84
N GLY A 156 3.81 11.45 -3.62
CA GLY A 156 4.34 12.14 -4.81
C GLY A 156 4.78 11.18 -5.92
N LEU A 157 4.25 9.95 -5.94
CA LEU A 157 4.36 9.06 -7.08
C LEU A 157 3.58 9.64 -8.27
N GLU A 158 3.94 9.22 -9.47
CA GLU A 158 3.12 9.48 -10.65
C GLU A 158 1.75 8.83 -10.46
N GLU A 159 0.67 9.48 -10.91
CA GLU A 159 -0.67 8.89 -10.84
C GLU A 159 -0.78 7.77 -11.89
N ALA A 160 -0.32 6.58 -11.50
CA ALA A 160 -0.15 5.41 -12.36
C ALA A 160 -0.31 4.10 -11.58
N SER A 161 -0.22 2.97 -12.29
CA SER A 161 -0.18 1.65 -11.66
C SER A 161 1.20 1.39 -11.06
N HIS A 162 1.23 0.96 -9.81
CA HIS A 162 2.43 0.65 -9.05
C HIS A 162 2.36 -0.73 -8.41
N ALA A 163 3.49 -1.41 -8.36
CA ALA A 163 3.66 -2.67 -7.66
C ALA A 163 4.37 -2.45 -6.32
N PHE A 164 3.65 -2.62 -5.20
CA PHE A 164 4.20 -2.56 -3.86
C PHE A 164 4.68 -3.93 -3.38
N VAL A 165 5.84 -3.95 -2.73
CA VAL A 165 6.35 -5.14 -2.03
C VAL A 165 6.86 -4.76 -0.64
N LEU A 166 6.34 -5.44 0.37
CA LEU A 166 6.94 -5.56 1.70
C LEU A 166 7.75 -6.85 1.72
N GLN A 167 9.05 -6.76 2.04
CA GLN A 167 9.92 -7.90 2.27
C GLN A 167 10.31 -7.97 3.75
N ASN A 168 9.98 -9.08 4.41
CA ASN A 168 10.40 -9.37 5.77
C ASN A 168 11.75 -10.09 5.79
N GLY A 169 12.72 -9.51 6.49
CA GLY A 169 14.07 -10.06 6.61
C GLY A 169 14.91 -9.94 5.34
N GLN A 170 16.15 -10.39 5.47
CA GLN A 170 17.15 -10.45 4.40
C GLN A 170 18.12 -11.58 4.74
N ILE A 171 18.75 -12.18 3.73
CA ILE A 171 19.72 -13.27 3.93
C ILE A 171 20.79 -12.83 4.94
N ASP A 172 21.05 -13.66 5.95
CA ASP A 172 21.96 -13.42 7.07
C ASP A 172 21.60 -12.20 7.95
N GLY A 173 20.38 -11.68 7.83
CA GLY A 173 19.83 -10.60 8.65
C GLY A 173 19.41 -11.06 10.05
N PRO A 174 19.01 -10.12 10.94
CA PRO A 174 18.48 -10.46 12.25
C PRO A 174 17.12 -11.15 12.14
N ILE A 175 16.67 -11.78 13.24
CA ILE A 175 15.28 -12.26 13.35
C ILE A 175 14.33 -11.08 13.17
N SER A 176 13.33 -11.25 12.32
CA SER A 176 12.36 -10.20 11.98
C SER A 176 10.93 -10.73 11.96
N LEU A 177 10.07 -10.14 12.78
CA LEU A 177 8.63 -10.36 12.88
C LEU A 177 7.89 -9.23 12.17
N VAL A 178 6.92 -9.59 11.34
CA VAL A 178 5.94 -8.67 10.78
C VAL A 178 4.56 -9.12 11.19
N LEU A 179 3.77 -8.17 11.70
CA LEU A 179 2.32 -8.28 11.87
C LEU A 179 1.70 -7.19 10.97
N LEU A 180 1.37 -7.55 9.73
CA LEU A 180 0.77 -6.62 8.77
C LEU A 180 -0.73 -6.49 9.08
N ASP A 181 -1.22 -5.25 9.19
CA ASP A 181 -2.57 -4.94 9.65
C ASP A 181 -3.42 -4.35 8.51
N TYR A 182 -2.93 -3.30 7.86
CA TYR A 182 -3.60 -2.75 6.68
C TYR A 182 -2.67 -1.83 5.89
N LEU A 183 -3.09 -1.44 4.68
CA LEU A 183 -2.46 -0.36 3.94
C LEU A 183 -3.50 0.66 3.47
N ILE A 184 -3.03 1.86 3.17
CA ILE A 184 -3.82 2.92 2.54
C ILE A 184 -3.08 3.36 1.29
N TYR A 185 -3.78 3.51 0.17
CA TYR A 185 -3.22 4.18 -1.00
C TYR A 185 -4.08 5.39 -1.39
N THR A 186 -3.49 6.36 -2.06
CA THR A 186 -4.15 7.58 -2.51
C THR A 186 -4.30 7.59 -4.02
N LYS A 187 -5.48 7.93 -4.56
CA LYS A 187 -5.78 8.08 -5.99
C LYS A 187 -6.79 9.19 -6.28
#